data_AF-A0A8C6ZMT2-F1
#
_entry.id   AF-A0A8C6ZMT2-F1
#
_cell.length_a   1.000
_cell.length_b   1.000
_cell.length_c   1.000
_cell.angle_alpha   90.00
_cell.angle_beta   90.00
_cell.angle_gamma   90.00
#
_symmetry.space_group_name_H-M   'P 1'
#
loop_
_entity.id
_entity.type
_entity.pdbx_description
1 polymer ?
#
loop_
_entity_poly.entity_id
_entity_poly.type
_entity_poly.pdbx_seq_one_letter_code
_entity_poly.pdbx_strand_id
1 'polypeptide(L)'
;MQASLPGKADGQQSALGHCERASSHLWNSLNMSSGVSSAVLSSMMQLLACDLLLSLRTSLWQKQASSSQALGETYHASASELTGFQRDLGSLRKLAHGFRPAYRKVFLHEATVRLMAGASPTRTHQLLEHSLRRRTAQSSKQGEVDTLPGQRERATAILLACRHLPLSFLSSPGQQAVLLAEAARTLEKVGDKRSCNDCQQLIVKLSGGTALAAS
;
A
#
# COMPACT_ATOMS: atom_id res chain seq x y z
N MET A 1 35.09 -8.39 -6.82
CA MET A 1 34.03 -8.25 -7.84
C MET A 1 33.04 -9.38 -7.65
N GLN A 2 31.93 -9.17 -6.93
CA GLN A 2 30.85 -10.16 -6.84
C GLN A 2 29.79 -9.81 -7.88
N ALA A 3 29.65 -10.69 -8.87
CA ALA A 3 28.68 -10.58 -9.94
C ALA A 3 27.26 -10.67 -9.37
N SER A 4 26.50 -9.58 -9.50
CA SER A 4 25.06 -9.57 -9.29
C SER A 4 24.41 -10.49 -10.34
N LEU A 5 23.59 -11.44 -9.90
CA LEU A 5 22.87 -12.36 -10.78
C LEU A 5 21.93 -11.59 -11.74
N PRO A 6 22.17 -11.59 -13.07
CA PRO A 6 21.46 -10.74 -14.03
C PRO A 6 19.95 -11.07 -14.17
N GLY A 7 19.57 -12.35 -14.01
CA GLY A 7 18.18 -12.79 -14.25
C GLY A 7 17.11 -12.23 -13.31
N LYS A 8 17.48 -11.71 -12.13
CA LYS A 8 16.51 -11.15 -11.16
C LYS A 8 16.17 -9.68 -11.46
N ALA A 9 17.12 -8.94 -12.04
CA ALA A 9 16.91 -7.56 -12.47
C ALA A 9 16.04 -7.50 -13.75
N ASP A 10 16.22 -8.46 -14.66
CA ASP A 10 15.48 -8.55 -15.92
C ASP A 10 13.97 -8.81 -15.69
N GLY A 11 13.64 -9.72 -14.75
CA GLY A 11 12.25 -10.00 -14.40
C GLY A 11 11.51 -8.80 -13.78
N GLN A 12 12.22 -7.97 -13.00
CA GLN A 12 11.65 -6.77 -12.37
C GLN A 12 11.39 -5.66 -13.40
N GLN A 13 12.35 -5.40 -14.29
CA GLN A 13 12.19 -4.43 -15.38
C GLN A 13 11.06 -4.84 -16.33
N SER A 14 10.95 -6.14 -16.63
CA SER A 14 9.83 -6.69 -17.38
C SER A 14 8.48 -6.45 -16.67
N ALA A 15 8.40 -6.72 -15.36
CA ALA A 15 7.18 -6.47 -14.57
C ALA A 15 6.77 -5.00 -14.57
N LEU A 16 7.73 -4.07 -14.45
CA LEU A 16 7.47 -2.63 -14.60
C LEU A 16 6.98 -2.30 -16.01
N GLY A 17 7.60 -2.86 -17.05
CA GLY A 17 7.14 -2.70 -18.44
C GLY A 17 5.70 -3.16 -18.66
N HIS A 18 5.29 -4.25 -18.02
CA HIS A 18 3.88 -4.69 -18.02
C HIS A 18 2.96 -3.71 -17.28
N CYS A 19 3.39 -3.15 -16.14
CA CYS A 19 2.65 -2.11 -15.44
C CYS A 19 2.47 -0.86 -16.32
N GLU A 20 3.49 -0.47 -17.08
CA GLU A 20 3.43 0.68 -17.99
C GLU A 20 2.37 0.47 -19.10
N ARG A 21 2.35 -0.71 -19.71
CA ARG A 21 1.34 -1.04 -20.74
C ARG A 21 -0.07 -1.07 -20.16
N ALA A 22 -0.26 -1.75 -19.04
CA ALA A 22 -1.56 -1.86 -18.36
C ALA A 22 -2.08 -0.48 -17.90
N SER A 23 -1.20 0.38 -17.41
CA SER A 23 -1.52 1.77 -17.06
C SER A 23 -2.01 2.57 -18.26
N SER A 24 -1.36 2.43 -19.43
CA SER A 24 -1.81 3.05 -20.68
C SER A 24 -3.21 2.55 -21.11
N HIS A 25 -3.47 1.24 -21.03
CA HIS A 25 -4.80 0.70 -21.32
C HIS A 25 -5.89 1.22 -20.36
N LEU A 26 -5.58 1.28 -19.06
CA LEU A 26 -6.48 1.86 -18.06
C LEU A 26 -6.77 3.34 -18.37
N TRP A 27 -5.73 4.12 -18.65
CA TRP A 27 -5.87 5.53 -18.99
C TRP A 27 -6.75 5.73 -20.22
N ASN A 28 -6.55 4.94 -21.28
CA ASN A 28 -7.41 4.96 -22.47
C ASN A 28 -8.86 4.62 -22.12
N SER A 29 -9.10 3.57 -21.33
CA SER A 29 -10.45 3.18 -20.89
C SER A 29 -11.15 4.31 -20.11
N LEU A 30 -10.42 5.03 -19.26
CA LEU A 30 -10.95 6.16 -18.48
C LEU A 30 -11.30 7.38 -19.32
N ASN A 31 -10.76 7.50 -20.54
CA ASN A 31 -11.02 8.62 -21.44
C ASN A 31 -12.02 8.29 -22.56
N MET A 32 -12.24 7.00 -22.84
CA MET A 32 -13.12 6.54 -23.92
C MET A 32 -14.52 6.12 -23.44
N SER A 33 -14.82 6.19 -22.13
CA SER A 33 -16.10 5.72 -21.58
C SER A 33 -17.25 6.65 -21.97
N SER A 34 -18.05 6.24 -22.96
CA SER A 34 -19.23 6.95 -23.45
C SER A 34 -20.45 6.01 -23.36
N GLY A 35 -21.24 6.13 -22.29
CA GLY A 35 -22.48 5.36 -22.10
C GLY A 35 -22.93 5.25 -20.64
N VAL A 36 -24.14 5.73 -20.34
CA VAL A 36 -24.67 5.89 -18.96
C VAL A 36 -25.02 4.55 -18.28
N SER A 37 -25.45 3.54 -19.03
CA SER A 37 -25.93 2.24 -18.50
C SER A 37 -24.80 1.27 -18.10
N SER A 38 -23.62 1.36 -18.73
CA SER A 38 -22.43 0.54 -18.45
C SER A 38 -21.46 1.19 -17.43
N ALA A 39 -21.77 2.41 -16.98
CA ALA A 39 -20.82 3.26 -16.26
C ALA A 39 -20.36 2.69 -14.90
N VAL A 40 -21.23 2.01 -14.14
CA VAL A 40 -20.90 1.49 -12.81
C VAL A 40 -19.97 0.28 -12.89
N LEU A 41 -20.31 -0.72 -13.71
CA LEU A 41 -19.45 -1.90 -13.89
C LEU A 41 -18.11 -1.50 -14.51
N SER A 42 -18.11 -0.59 -15.48
CA SER A 42 -16.89 -0.01 -16.05
C SER A 42 -16.03 0.66 -14.96
N SER A 43 -16.64 1.49 -14.11
CA SER A 43 -15.94 2.15 -12.98
C SER A 43 -15.40 1.14 -11.96
N MET A 44 -16.12 0.05 -11.69
CA MET A 44 -15.65 -1.02 -10.81
C MET A 44 -14.44 -1.76 -11.39
N MET A 45 -14.48 -2.11 -12.68
CA MET A 45 -13.36 -2.77 -13.36
C MET A 45 -12.15 -1.85 -13.47
N GLN A 46 -12.37 -0.57 -13.80
CA GLN A 46 -11.32 0.45 -13.83
C GLN A 46 -10.70 0.66 -12.44
N LEU A 47 -11.52 0.70 -11.38
CA LEU A 47 -11.03 0.79 -10.01
C LEU A 47 -10.23 -0.44 -9.61
N LEU A 48 -10.71 -1.64 -9.94
CA LEU A 48 -10.01 -2.89 -9.67
C LEU A 48 -8.64 -2.90 -10.37
N ALA A 49 -8.59 -2.59 -11.66
CA ALA A 49 -7.36 -2.52 -12.43
C ALA A 49 -6.39 -1.47 -11.86
N CYS A 50 -6.89 -0.27 -11.52
CA CYS A 50 -6.10 0.80 -10.94
C CYS A 50 -5.51 0.41 -9.57
N ASP A 51 -6.32 -0.19 -8.70
CA ASP A 51 -5.87 -0.63 -7.38
C ASP A 51 -4.85 -1.78 -7.45
N LEU A 52 -5.04 -2.71 -8.39
CA LEU A 52 -4.06 -3.77 -8.67
C LEU A 52 -2.74 -3.19 -9.16
N LEU A 53 -2.76 -2.21 -10.06
CA LEU A 53 -1.54 -1.54 -10.56
C LEU A 53 -0.77 -0.84 -9.44
N LEU A 54 -1.46 -0.05 -8.62
CA LEU A 54 -0.85 0.64 -7.49
C LEU A 54 -0.29 -0.37 -6.47
N SER A 55 -1.02 -1.45 -6.19
CA SER A 55 -0.58 -2.53 -5.28
C SER A 55 0.64 -3.29 -5.82
N LEU A 56 0.67 -3.56 -7.13
CA LEU A 56 1.79 -4.21 -7.82
C LEU A 56 3.04 -3.32 -7.76
N ARG A 57 2.94 -2.05 -8.13
CA ARG A 57 4.07 -1.11 -8.06
C ARG A 57 4.60 -0.97 -6.63
N THR A 58 3.71 -0.90 -5.63
CA THR A 58 4.08 -0.90 -4.21
C THR A 58 4.87 -2.16 -3.85
N SER A 59 4.39 -3.33 -4.28
CA SER A 59 5.06 -4.61 -4.02
C SER A 59 6.43 -4.70 -4.71
N LEU A 60 6.55 -4.20 -5.93
CA LEU A 60 7.80 -4.16 -6.69
C LEU A 60 8.83 -3.28 -5.99
N TRP A 61 8.42 -2.08 -5.58
CA TRP A 61 9.25 -1.16 -4.79
C TRP A 61 9.67 -1.76 -3.45
N GLN A 62 8.74 -2.35 -2.68
CA GLN A 62 9.07 -2.96 -1.38
C GLN A 62 10.04 -4.13 -1.48
N LYS A 63 9.96 -4.93 -2.56
CA LYS A 63 10.92 -6.02 -2.83
C LYS A 63 12.32 -5.45 -3.02
N GLN A 64 12.44 -4.40 -3.83
CA GLN A 64 13.71 -3.73 -4.08
C GLN A 64 14.26 -3.06 -2.81
N ALA A 65 13.39 -2.41 -2.04
CA ALA A 65 13.75 -1.82 -0.76
C ALA A 65 14.27 -2.86 0.24
N SER A 66 13.64 -4.03 0.30
CA SER A 66 14.09 -5.12 1.18
C SER A 66 15.44 -5.69 0.76
N SER A 67 15.69 -5.81 -0.55
CA SER A 67 17.00 -6.26 -1.04
C SER A 67 18.10 -5.26 -0.73
N SER A 68 17.85 -3.96 -0.93
CA SER A 68 18.84 -2.91 -0.61
C SER A 68 19.09 -2.79 0.89
N GLN A 69 18.06 -2.93 1.72
CA GLN A 69 18.21 -2.95 3.19
C GLN A 69 19.11 -4.11 3.67
N ALA A 70 19.08 -5.27 3.00
CA ALA A 70 19.97 -6.37 3.31
C ALA A 70 21.45 -6.06 3.01
N LEU A 71 21.71 -5.07 2.14
CA LEU A 71 23.04 -4.53 1.86
C LEU A 71 23.39 -3.30 2.71
N GLY A 72 22.51 -2.89 3.64
CA GLY A 72 22.70 -1.70 4.47
C GLY A 72 22.38 -0.37 3.76
N GLU A 73 21.81 -0.43 2.55
CA GLU A 73 21.48 0.77 1.76
C GLU A 73 20.02 1.19 1.96
N THR A 74 19.80 2.50 2.03
CA THR A 74 18.44 3.07 1.96
C THR A 74 18.02 3.17 0.50
N TYR A 75 16.88 2.57 0.16
CA TYR A 75 16.38 2.56 -1.21
C TYR A 75 15.13 3.42 -1.35
N HIS A 76 15.20 4.34 -2.30
CA HIS A 76 14.09 5.14 -2.77
C HIS A 76 13.73 4.74 -4.19
N ALA A 77 12.45 4.86 -4.55
CA ALA A 77 11.99 4.54 -5.89
C ALA A 77 12.68 5.45 -6.92
N SER A 78 13.03 4.88 -8.07
CA SER A 78 13.59 5.64 -9.19
C SER A 78 12.57 6.61 -9.79
N ALA A 79 13.05 7.59 -10.56
CA ALA A 79 12.18 8.58 -11.21
C ALA A 79 11.13 7.94 -12.13
N SER A 80 11.48 6.87 -12.84
CA SER A 80 10.55 6.14 -13.72
C SER A 80 9.46 5.40 -12.92
N GLU A 81 9.83 4.75 -11.81
CA GLU A 81 8.87 4.10 -10.91
C GLU A 81 7.89 5.10 -10.30
N LEU A 82 8.40 6.25 -9.84
CA LEU A 82 7.57 7.33 -9.29
C LEU A 82 6.63 7.91 -10.34
N THR A 83 7.12 8.16 -11.55
CA THR A 83 6.31 8.69 -12.66
C THR A 83 5.16 7.76 -12.99
N GLY A 84 5.44 6.46 -13.12
CA GLY A 84 4.41 5.47 -13.42
C GLY A 84 3.40 5.31 -12.27
N PHE A 85 3.86 5.34 -11.01
CA PHE A 85 2.95 5.32 -9.84
C PHE A 85 2.06 6.57 -9.80
N GLN A 86 2.62 7.76 -10.04
CA GLN A 86 1.87 9.02 -10.07
C GLN A 86 0.83 9.05 -11.18
N ARG A 87 1.13 8.48 -12.35
CA ARG A 87 0.15 8.32 -13.44
C ARG A 87 -1.05 7.47 -13.00
N ASP A 88 -0.79 6.33 -12.37
CA ASP A 88 -1.86 5.46 -11.85
C ASP A 88 -2.64 6.13 -10.72
N LEU A 89 -1.98 6.89 -9.85
CA LEU A 89 -2.64 7.70 -8.81
C LEU A 89 -3.50 8.80 -9.43
N GLY A 90 -3.07 9.40 -10.55
CA GLY A 90 -3.89 10.33 -11.34
C GLY A 90 -5.17 9.67 -11.87
N SER A 91 -5.06 8.46 -12.40
CA SER A 91 -6.21 7.64 -12.81
C SER A 91 -7.16 7.35 -11.65
N LEU A 92 -6.64 7.00 -10.47
CA LEU A 92 -7.44 6.78 -9.26
C LEU A 92 -8.17 8.06 -8.82
N ARG A 93 -7.49 9.21 -8.85
CA ARG A 93 -8.10 10.50 -8.54
C ARG A 93 -9.21 10.83 -9.52
N LYS A 94 -9.01 10.58 -10.82
CA LYS A 94 -10.06 10.76 -11.83
C LYS A 94 -11.29 9.90 -11.52
N LEU A 95 -11.10 8.62 -11.21
CA LEU A 95 -12.18 7.72 -10.78
C LEU A 95 -12.90 8.21 -9.52
N ALA A 96 -12.16 8.76 -8.55
CA ALA A 96 -12.71 9.25 -7.29
C ALA A 96 -13.69 10.42 -7.44
N HIS A 97 -13.67 11.16 -8.55
CA HIS A 97 -14.64 12.25 -8.81
C HIS A 97 -16.05 11.72 -9.07
N GLY A 98 -16.17 10.57 -9.76
CA GLY A 98 -17.48 9.98 -10.13
C GLY A 98 -17.86 8.72 -9.35
N PHE A 99 -16.90 8.09 -8.67
CA PHE A 99 -17.11 6.79 -8.02
C PHE A 99 -16.56 6.77 -6.59
N ARG A 100 -17.48 6.96 -5.62
CA ARG A 100 -17.16 7.11 -4.18
C ARG A 100 -16.24 6.02 -3.58
N PRO A 101 -16.31 4.73 -3.98
CA PRO A 101 -15.37 3.72 -3.48
C PRO A 101 -13.90 4.02 -3.80
N ALA A 102 -13.61 4.66 -4.94
CA ALA A 102 -12.24 5.02 -5.33
C ALA A 102 -11.62 6.06 -4.39
N TYR A 103 -12.42 7.03 -3.91
CA TYR A 103 -11.96 8.09 -3.01
C TYR A 103 -11.34 7.56 -1.71
N ARG A 104 -11.81 6.40 -1.22
CA ARG A 104 -11.29 5.79 0.01
C ARG A 104 -9.84 5.32 -0.13
N LYS A 105 -9.42 4.97 -1.35
CA LYS A 105 -8.09 4.44 -1.65
C LYS A 105 -7.06 5.52 -1.97
N VAL A 106 -7.51 6.73 -2.32
CA VAL A 106 -6.62 7.84 -2.73
C VAL A 106 -5.61 8.18 -1.65
N PHE A 107 -6.04 8.32 -0.39
CA PHE A 107 -5.16 8.71 0.72
C PHE A 107 -4.08 7.67 1.01
N LEU A 108 -4.44 6.39 0.97
CA LEU A 108 -3.50 5.29 1.17
C LEU A 108 -2.41 5.30 0.09
N HIS A 109 -2.81 5.35 -1.18
CA HIS A 109 -1.86 5.35 -2.29
C HIS A 109 -1.07 6.66 -2.40
N GLU A 110 -1.63 7.78 -1.98
CA GLU A 110 -0.89 9.05 -1.84
C GLU A 110 0.16 8.98 -0.73
N ALA A 111 -0.15 8.34 0.41
CA ALA A 111 0.87 8.07 1.42
C ALA A 111 1.96 7.15 0.87
N THR A 112 1.60 6.11 0.12
CA THR A 112 2.54 5.16 -0.47
C THR A 112 3.54 5.85 -1.40
N VAL A 113 3.09 6.71 -2.34
CA VAL A 113 4.03 7.39 -3.25
C VAL A 113 4.97 8.33 -2.51
N ARG A 114 4.53 8.92 -1.39
CA ARG A 114 5.39 9.73 -0.52
C ARG A 114 6.45 8.88 0.17
N LEU A 115 6.10 7.69 0.64
CA LEU A 115 7.06 6.73 1.18
C LEU A 115 8.07 6.29 0.11
N MET A 116 7.60 5.97 -1.10
CA MET A 116 8.45 5.61 -2.24
C MET A 116 9.48 6.70 -2.56
N ALA A 117 9.06 7.97 -2.51
CA ALA A 117 9.89 9.12 -2.80
C ALA A 117 10.79 9.56 -1.63
N GLY A 118 10.72 8.90 -0.46
CA GLY A 118 11.46 9.35 0.73
C GLY A 118 11.02 10.73 1.24
N ALA A 119 9.78 11.14 0.98
CA ALA A 119 9.28 12.45 1.38
C ALA A 119 9.10 12.57 2.91
N SER A 120 8.99 13.81 3.41
CA SER A 120 8.83 14.10 4.85
C SER A 120 7.82 13.19 5.56
N PRO A 121 8.22 12.51 6.66
CA PRO A 121 7.39 11.57 7.42
C PRO A 121 6.12 12.19 8.01
N THR A 122 6.15 13.47 8.42
CA THR A 122 5.02 14.13 9.09
C THR A 122 3.76 14.13 8.24
N ARG A 123 3.87 14.57 6.98
CA ARG A 123 2.71 14.63 6.08
C ARG A 123 2.25 13.23 5.67
N THR A 124 3.18 12.29 5.53
CA THR A 124 2.88 10.89 5.22
C THR A 124 2.11 10.23 6.36
N HIS A 125 2.52 10.46 7.61
CA HIS A 125 1.81 10.00 8.80
C HIS A 125 0.38 10.55 8.85
N GLN A 126 0.17 11.85 8.58
CA GLN A 126 -1.17 12.45 8.54
C GLN A 126 -2.12 11.79 7.52
N LEU A 127 -1.60 11.42 6.35
CA LEU A 127 -2.37 10.73 5.31
C LEU A 127 -2.74 9.30 5.72
N LEU A 128 -1.82 8.59 6.37
CA LEU A 128 -2.06 7.25 6.91
C LEU A 128 -3.09 7.30 8.05
N GLU A 129 -2.96 8.25 8.98
CA GLU A 129 -3.94 8.53 10.04
C GLU A 129 -5.35 8.78 9.48
N HIS A 130 -5.47 9.46 8.35
CA HIS A 130 -6.76 9.67 7.70
C HIS A 130 -7.41 8.36 7.22
N SER A 131 -6.57 7.38 6.85
CA SER A 131 -7.02 6.03 6.48
C SER A 131 -7.41 5.21 7.72
N LEU A 132 -6.83 5.51 8.89
CA LEU A 132 -7.16 4.87 10.17
C LEU A 132 -8.46 5.41 10.80
N ARG A 133 -8.67 6.74 10.78
CA ARG A 133 -9.77 7.41 11.50
C ARG A 133 -11.17 7.16 10.94
N ARG A 134 -11.33 6.72 9.70
CA ARG A 134 -12.65 6.63 9.05
C ARG A 134 -13.62 5.58 9.62
N ARG A 135 -13.28 4.80 10.67
CA ARG A 135 -14.24 3.86 11.27
C ARG A 135 -14.00 3.49 12.74
N THR A 136 -13.51 4.37 13.58
CA THR A 136 -13.55 4.11 15.05
C THR A 136 -14.89 4.51 15.67
N ALA A 137 -15.76 5.24 14.95
CA ALA A 137 -16.98 5.84 15.51
C ALA A 137 -18.28 5.00 15.41
N GLN A 138 -18.30 3.85 14.74
CA GLN A 138 -19.53 3.03 14.60
C GLN A 138 -19.21 1.54 14.62
N SER A 139 -19.09 0.97 15.82
CA SER A 139 -19.15 -0.47 16.03
C SER A 139 -19.68 -0.76 17.43
N SER A 140 -20.91 -0.34 17.72
CA SER A 140 -21.73 -1.04 18.70
C SER A 140 -22.96 -1.56 17.98
N LYS A 141 -23.21 -2.85 18.16
CA LYS A 141 -24.36 -3.66 17.69
C LYS A 141 -24.15 -4.48 16.41
N GLN A 142 -24.03 -5.78 16.70
CA GLN A 142 -24.58 -6.93 15.99
C GLN A 142 -23.89 -7.41 14.70
N GLY A 143 -23.68 -8.72 14.67
CA GLY A 143 -22.92 -9.44 13.66
C GLY A 143 -23.56 -9.40 12.28
N GLU A 144 -22.71 -9.11 11.30
CA GLU A 144 -22.97 -9.41 9.91
C GLU A 144 -21.61 -9.73 9.28
N VAL A 145 -21.57 -10.81 8.51
CA VAL A 145 -20.41 -11.29 7.76
C VAL A 145 -20.20 -10.31 6.61
N ASP A 146 -19.62 -9.16 6.91
CA ASP A 146 -19.23 -8.17 5.93
C ASP A 146 -17.78 -7.77 6.21
N THR A 147 -16.90 -8.11 5.27
CA THR A 147 -15.58 -7.49 5.14
C THR A 147 -15.79 -6.02 4.77
N LEU A 148 -16.16 -5.24 5.78
CA LEU A 148 -16.54 -3.85 5.72
C LEU A 148 -15.55 -3.05 4.82
N PRO A 149 -16.00 -2.42 3.71
CA PRO A 149 -15.10 -1.72 2.79
C PRO A 149 -14.33 -0.64 3.54
N GLY A 150 -12.99 -0.68 3.49
CA GLY A 150 -12.10 0.16 4.29
C GLY A 150 -11.23 -0.58 5.32
N GLN A 151 -11.62 -1.79 5.76
CA GLN A 151 -10.82 -2.54 6.75
C GLN A 151 -9.47 -2.97 6.18
N ARG A 152 -9.45 -3.41 4.92
CA ARG A 152 -8.21 -3.77 4.22
C ARG A 152 -7.28 -2.57 4.12
N GLU A 153 -7.79 -1.42 3.70
CA GLU A 153 -7.03 -0.18 3.58
C GLU A 153 -6.46 0.27 4.93
N ARG A 154 -7.24 0.13 6.02
CA ARG A 154 -6.77 0.39 7.38
C ARG A 154 -5.62 -0.55 7.77
N ALA A 155 -5.76 -1.85 7.52
CA ALA A 155 -4.71 -2.82 7.83
C ALA A 155 -3.43 -2.55 7.01
N THR A 156 -3.57 -2.21 5.73
CA THR A 156 -2.44 -1.80 4.88
C THR A 156 -1.79 -0.49 5.37
N ALA A 157 -2.59 0.48 5.83
CA ALA A 157 -2.06 1.73 6.38
C ALA A 157 -1.23 1.48 7.66
N ILE A 158 -1.70 0.61 8.57
CA ILE A 158 -0.95 0.19 9.76
C ILE A 158 0.37 -0.46 9.34
N LEU A 159 0.32 -1.43 8.42
CA LEU A 159 1.51 -2.12 7.94
C LEU A 159 2.54 -1.14 7.33
N LEU A 160 2.09 -0.20 6.48
CA LEU A 160 2.97 0.80 5.87
C LEU A 160 3.56 1.75 6.91
N ALA A 161 2.76 2.23 7.87
CA ALA A 161 3.22 3.12 8.93
C ALA A 161 4.30 2.43 9.78
N CYS A 162 4.02 1.24 10.29
CA CYS A 162 4.94 0.49 11.14
C CYS A 162 6.23 0.08 10.42
N ARG A 163 6.17 -0.12 9.10
CA ARG A 163 7.33 -0.55 8.32
C ARG A 163 8.25 0.59 7.91
N HIS A 164 7.70 1.75 7.58
CA HIS A 164 8.45 2.77 6.83
C HIS A 164 8.54 4.13 7.52
N LEU A 165 7.75 4.41 8.55
CA LEU A 165 7.88 5.65 9.31
C LEU A 165 8.88 5.50 10.46
N PRO A 166 9.60 6.57 10.84
CA PRO A 166 10.44 6.55 12.03
C PRO A 166 9.62 6.28 13.30
N LEU A 167 10.24 5.63 14.29
CA LEU A 167 9.60 5.29 15.57
C LEU A 167 9.00 6.50 16.31
N SER A 168 9.56 7.71 16.12
CA SER A 168 9.05 8.95 16.72
C SER A 168 7.64 9.34 16.27
N PHE A 169 7.17 8.82 15.14
CA PHE A 169 5.82 9.04 14.62
C PHE A 169 4.85 7.92 14.99
N LEU A 170 5.33 6.89 15.68
CA LEU A 170 4.57 5.69 15.96
C LEU A 170 4.24 5.63 17.45
N SER A 171 3.16 4.93 17.78
CA SER A 171 2.82 4.60 19.16
C SER A 171 3.90 3.75 19.81
N SER A 172 3.82 3.54 21.13
CA SER A 172 4.77 2.69 21.85
C SER A 172 4.91 1.29 21.20
N PRO A 173 6.07 0.62 21.31
CA PRO A 173 6.29 -0.70 20.69
C PRO A 173 5.21 -1.73 21.02
N GLY A 174 4.69 -1.72 22.26
CA GLY A 174 3.57 -2.56 22.66
C GLY A 174 2.27 -2.21 21.92
N GLN A 175 1.95 -0.93 21.77
CA GLN A 175 0.77 -0.50 21.00
C GLN A 175 0.93 -0.80 19.50
N GLN A 176 2.15 -0.69 18.95
CA GLN A 176 2.43 -1.10 17.56
C GLN A 176 2.20 -2.59 17.35
N ALA A 177 2.67 -3.44 18.27
CA ALA A 177 2.45 -4.88 18.19
C ALA A 177 0.96 -5.23 18.21
N VAL A 178 0.16 -4.55 19.04
CA VAL A 178 -1.30 -4.71 19.08
C VAL A 178 -1.95 -4.29 17.76
N LEU A 179 -1.58 -3.13 17.22
CA LEU A 179 -2.09 -2.64 15.93
C LEU A 179 -1.72 -3.56 14.77
N LEU A 180 -0.47 -4.05 14.73
CA LEU A 180 -0.02 -5.02 13.73
C LEU A 180 -0.74 -6.36 13.88
N ALA A 181 -1.05 -6.81 15.11
CA ALA A 181 -1.83 -8.02 15.32
C ALA A 181 -3.29 -7.85 14.86
N GLU A 182 -3.89 -6.67 15.05
CA GLU A 182 -5.19 -6.33 14.46
C GLU A 182 -5.12 -6.36 12.94
N ALA A 183 -4.12 -5.72 12.35
CA ALA A 183 -3.91 -5.70 10.90
C ALA A 183 -3.74 -7.11 10.33
N ALA A 184 -2.93 -7.97 10.97
CA ALA A 184 -2.71 -9.35 10.57
C ALA A 184 -4.02 -10.15 10.52
N ARG A 185 -4.85 -10.06 11.58
CA ARG A 185 -6.17 -10.73 11.62
C ARG A 185 -7.09 -10.24 10.49
N THR A 186 -7.11 -8.94 10.22
CA THR A 186 -7.90 -8.38 9.11
C THR A 186 -7.40 -8.88 7.76
N LEU A 187 -6.09 -8.91 7.55
CA LEU A 187 -5.46 -9.35 6.31
C LEU A 187 -5.68 -10.85 6.06
N GLU A 188 -5.61 -11.67 7.11
CA GLU A 188 -5.95 -13.09 7.05
C GLU A 188 -7.41 -13.32 6.64
N LYS A 189 -8.36 -12.61 7.26
CA LYS A 189 -9.79 -12.69 6.92
C LYS A 189 -10.10 -12.33 5.47
N VAL A 190 -9.36 -11.37 4.89
CA VAL A 190 -9.52 -10.98 3.47
C VAL A 190 -8.64 -11.80 2.51
N GLY A 191 -7.88 -12.78 3.02
CA GLY A 191 -7.05 -13.68 2.21
C GLY A 191 -5.69 -13.12 1.77
N ASP A 192 -5.25 -11.97 2.29
CA ASP A 192 -3.93 -11.40 2.01
C ASP A 192 -2.85 -12.03 2.91
N LYS A 193 -2.52 -13.29 2.58
CA LYS A 193 -1.54 -14.10 3.34
C LYS A 193 -0.15 -13.47 3.38
N ARG A 194 0.26 -12.77 2.31
CA ARG A 194 1.58 -12.14 2.23
C ARG A 194 1.70 -10.99 3.21
N SER A 195 0.77 -10.03 3.16
CA SER A 195 0.77 -8.88 4.06
C SER A 195 0.56 -9.31 5.52
N CYS A 196 -0.21 -10.39 5.75
CA CYS A 196 -0.35 -10.99 7.09
C CYS A 196 1.01 -11.48 7.64
N ASN A 197 1.78 -12.22 6.82
CA ASN A 197 3.11 -12.69 7.21
C ASN A 197 4.07 -11.50 7.46
N ASP A 198 4.01 -10.46 6.63
CA ASP A 198 4.79 -9.23 6.85
C ASP A 198 4.46 -8.58 8.21
N CYS A 199 3.19 -8.55 8.63
CA CYS A 199 2.80 -8.06 9.95
C CYS A 199 3.41 -8.92 11.07
N GLN A 200 3.34 -10.24 10.95
CA GLN A 200 3.89 -11.18 11.94
C GLN A 200 5.41 -11.00 12.09
N GLN A 201 6.14 -10.83 10.98
CA GLN A 201 7.58 -10.59 11.00
C GLN A 201 7.93 -9.27 11.70
N LEU A 202 7.15 -8.21 11.49
CA LEU A 202 7.36 -6.93 12.18
C LEU A 202 7.08 -7.04 13.69
N ILE A 203 6.04 -7.77 14.10
CA ILE A 203 5.75 -8.01 15.52
C ILE A 203 6.94 -8.69 16.20
N VAL A 204 7.50 -9.75 15.58
CA VAL A 204 8.67 -10.45 16.12
C VAL A 204 9.89 -9.51 16.23
N LYS A 205 10.12 -8.65 15.24
CA LYS A 205 11.22 -7.66 15.28
C LYS A 205 11.07 -6.64 16.41
N LEU A 206 9.86 -6.16 16.67
CA LEU A 206 9.58 -5.22 17.76
C LEU A 206 9.77 -5.87 19.14
N SER A 207 9.40 -7.15 19.28
CA SER A 207 9.62 -7.93 20.51
C SER A 207 11.09 -8.31 20.73
N GLY A 208 11.86 -8.50 19.66
CA GLY A 208 13.31 -8.76 19.76
C GLY A 208 14.13 -7.53 20.17
N GLY A 209 13.73 -6.33 19.74
CA GLY A 209 14.42 -5.08 20.07
C GLY A 209 14.23 -4.62 21.52
N THR A 210 13.17 -5.05 22.20
CA THR A 210 12.93 -4.71 23.61
C THR A 210 13.82 -5.50 24.57
N ALA A 211 14.33 -6.68 24.18
CA ALA A 211 15.29 -7.43 25.00
C ALA A 211 16.67 -6.76 25.08
N LEU A 212 17.12 -6.13 23.99
CA LEU A 212 18.45 -5.51 23.91
C LEU A 212 18.54 -4.12 24.56
N ALA A 213 17.42 -3.42 24.76
CA ALA A 213 17.38 -2.13 25.44
C ALA A 213 17.23 -2.26 26.98
N ALA A 214 17.04 -3.48 27.48
CA ALA A 214 16.92 -3.79 28.90
C ALA A 214 18.13 -4.58 29.44
N SER A 215 19.23 -4.66 28.68
CA SER A 215 20.49 -5.32 29.06
C SER A 215 21.57 -4.31 29.41
#